data_AF-A0A5P1EJ59-F1
#
_entry.id   AF-A0A5P1EJ59-F1
#
_cell.length_a   1.000
_cell.length_b   1.000
_cell.length_c   1.000
_cell.angle_alpha   90.00
_cell.angle_beta   90.00
_cell.angle_gamma   90.00
#
_symmetry.space_group_name_H-M   'P 1'
#
loop_
_entity.id
_entity.type
_entity.pdbx_description
1 polymer ?
#
loop_
_entity_poly.entity_id
_entity_poly.type
_entity_poly.pdbx_seq_one_letter_code
_entity_poly.pdbx_strand_id
1 'polypeptide(L)'
;AGHVCWDDNDILNGKPTGAVRVSFSNMSTFEDAEKFLKFVVSSFVVKPNLSRDAYPFETQLFTGRQFVGGVHLKSITIYPVKSCAGFSVQSWPLSNT
;
A
#
# COMPACT_ATOMS: atom_id res chain seq x y z
N ALA A 1 -17.19 -5.84 4.00
CA ALA A 1 -16.92 -6.85 2.95
C ALA A 1 -15.41 -6.87 2.69
N GLY A 2 -14.81 -8.05 2.53
CA GLY A 2 -13.37 -8.22 2.30
C GLY A 2 -13.04 -8.41 0.82
N HIS A 3 -11.76 -8.30 0.48
CA HIS A 3 -11.24 -8.65 -0.84
C HIS A 3 -11.39 -10.16 -1.07
N VAL A 4 -11.96 -10.54 -2.22
CA VAL A 4 -12.08 -11.93 -2.64
C VAL A 4 -10.85 -12.22 -3.50
N CYS A 5 -9.96 -13.09 -3.04
CA CYS A 5 -8.83 -13.52 -3.85
C CYS A 5 -9.34 -14.43 -4.98
N TRP A 6 -8.75 -14.31 -6.16
CA TRP A 6 -9.09 -15.07 -7.38
C TRP A 6 -10.39 -14.61 -8.05
N ASP A 7 -10.57 -13.29 -8.18
CA ASP A 7 -11.66 -12.70 -9.00
C ASP A 7 -11.11 -11.94 -10.22
N ASP A 8 -11.99 -11.46 -11.09
CA ASP A 8 -11.61 -10.71 -12.30
C ASP A 8 -10.99 -9.33 -12.00
N ASN A 9 -11.02 -8.87 -10.74
CA ASN A 9 -10.43 -7.60 -10.31
C ASN A 9 -8.94 -7.73 -9.94
N ASP A 10 -8.41 -8.95 -9.91
CA ASP A 10 -7.01 -9.22 -9.59
C ASP A 10 -6.05 -8.91 -10.75
N ILE A 11 -6.53 -8.46 -11.92
CA ILE A 11 -5.66 -8.19 -13.08
C ILE A 11 -5.68 -6.71 -13.45
N LEU A 12 -4.55 -6.03 -13.27
CA LEU A 12 -4.37 -4.63 -13.70
C LEU A 12 -3.36 -4.56 -14.85
N ASN A 13 -3.80 -4.04 -16.01
CA ASN A 13 -2.99 -3.93 -17.23
C ASN A 13 -2.36 -5.27 -17.68
N GLY A 14 -3.10 -6.37 -17.57
CA GLY A 14 -2.61 -7.70 -17.91
C GLY A 14 -1.58 -8.27 -16.92
N LYS A 15 -1.35 -7.60 -15.78
CA LYS A 15 -0.50 -8.11 -14.71
C LYS A 15 -1.37 -8.55 -13.54
N PRO A 16 -1.16 -9.76 -12.99
CA PRO A 16 -1.81 -10.17 -11.77
C PRO A 16 -1.35 -9.23 -10.65
N THR A 17 -2.31 -8.83 -9.85
CA THR A 17 -2.19 -8.02 -8.65
C THR A 17 -2.79 -8.81 -7.51
N GLY A 18 -2.36 -8.49 -6.30
CA GLY A 18 -2.81 -9.21 -5.12
C GLY A 18 -2.35 -8.49 -3.87
N ALA A 19 -2.84 -8.97 -2.73
CA ALA A 19 -2.49 -8.42 -1.43
C ALA A 19 -1.63 -9.40 -0.64
N VAL A 20 -0.53 -8.89 -0.08
CA VAL A 20 0.24 -9.61 0.96
C VAL A 20 -0.23 -9.11 2.31
N ARG A 21 -0.68 -10.03 3.17
CA ARG A 21 -1.07 -9.73 4.55
C ARG A 21 -0.06 -10.35 5.51
N VAL A 22 0.45 -9.53 6.42
CA VAL A 22 1.20 -9.97 7.60
C VAL A 22 0.39 -9.67 8.85
N SER A 23 0.51 -10.50 9.88
CA SER A 23 -0.12 -10.25 11.19
C SER A 23 0.97 -10.26 12.25
N PHE A 24 1.01 -9.21 13.05
CA PHE A 24 1.97 -9.06 14.15
C PHE A 24 1.36 -9.57 15.45
N SER A 25 2.18 -10.20 16.29
CA SER A 25 1.76 -10.67 17.60
C SER A 25 1.93 -9.58 18.65
N ASN A 26 1.41 -9.79 19.85
CA ASN A 26 1.61 -8.87 20.98
C ASN A 26 3.10 -8.63 21.32
N MET A 27 3.99 -9.58 20.97
CA MET A 27 5.43 -9.46 21.21
C MET A 27 6.21 -8.84 20.04
N SER A 28 5.53 -8.54 18.94
CA SER A 28 6.18 -7.92 17.78
C SER A 28 6.50 -6.46 18.06
N THR A 29 7.70 -6.02 17.67
CA THR A 29 8.12 -4.63 17.84
C THR A 29 8.00 -3.83 16.54
N PHE A 30 8.20 -2.52 16.63
CA PHE A 30 8.26 -1.65 15.45
C PHE A 30 9.39 -2.08 14.50
N GLU A 31 10.53 -2.49 15.05
CA GLU A 31 11.68 -2.97 14.28
C GLU A 31 11.35 -4.24 13.48
N ASP A 32 10.46 -5.10 13.97
CA ASP A 32 10.00 -6.28 13.22
C ASP A 32 9.19 -5.88 11.98
N ALA A 33 8.31 -4.88 12.12
CA ALA A 33 7.58 -4.31 10.99
C ALA A 33 8.52 -3.62 9.99
N GLU A 34 9.53 -2.90 10.49
CA GLU A 34 10.52 -2.24 9.65
C GLU A 34 11.38 -3.25 8.86
N LYS A 35 11.80 -4.35 9.49
CA LYS A 35 12.53 -5.44 8.82
C LYS A 35 11.68 -6.09 7.74
N PHE A 36 10.40 -6.35 8.02
CA PHE A 36 9.49 -6.87 7.01
C PHE A 36 9.35 -5.92 5.81
N LEU A 37 9.20 -4.62 6.05
CA LEU A 37 9.14 -3.63 4.98
C LEU A 37 10.43 -3.61 4.14
N LYS A 38 11.60 -3.64 4.80
CA LYS A 38 12.91 -3.71 4.13
C LYS A 38 13.01 -4.95 3.24
N PHE A 39 12.55 -6.10 3.70
CA PHE A 39 12.47 -7.33 2.90
C PHE A 39 11.58 -7.17 1.66
N VAL A 40 10.37 -6.61 1.82
CA VAL A 40 9.47 -6.38 0.68
C VAL A 40 10.14 -5.50 -0.37
N VAL A 41 10.78 -4.41 0.06
CA VAL A 41 11.47 -3.47 -0.82
C VAL A 41 12.69 -4.10 -1.49
N SER A 42 13.49 -4.90 -0.77
CA SER A 42 14.69 -5.52 -1.35
C SER A 42 14.38 -6.64 -2.34
N SER A 43 13.28 -7.36 -2.12
CA SER A 43 13.02 -8.62 -2.84
C SER A 43 11.98 -8.49 -3.95
N PHE A 44 11.02 -7.56 -3.83
CA PHE A 44 9.88 -7.47 -4.75
C PHE A 44 9.74 -6.13 -5.46
N VAL A 45 10.45 -5.09 -5.02
CA VAL A 45 10.40 -3.76 -5.65
C VAL A 45 11.56 -3.61 -6.63
N VAL A 46 11.25 -3.51 -7.92
CA VAL A 46 12.24 -3.16 -8.95
C VAL A 46 12.63 -1.70 -8.76
N LYS A 47 13.87 -1.47 -8.33
CA LYS A 47 14.45 -0.13 -8.28
C LYS A 47 15.00 0.21 -9.68
N PRO A 48 14.72 1.39 -10.24
CA PRO A 48 15.35 1.79 -11.49
C PRO A 48 16.87 1.85 -11.31
N ASN A 49 17.61 1.18 -12.20
CA ASN A 49 19.07 1.21 -12.19
C ASN A 49 19.55 2.58 -12.65
N LEU A 50 20.17 3.35 -11.76
CA LEU A 50 20.85 4.61 -12.07
C LEU A 50 22.24 4.35 -12.68
N SER A 51 22.35 3.56 -13.75
CA SER A 51 23.61 3.31 -14.46
C SER A 51 23.78 4.27 -15.65
N ARG A 52 24.36 5.43 -15.31
CA ARG A 52 25.26 6.38 -16.01
C ARG A 52 25.35 6.57 -17.53
N ASP A 53 24.70 5.83 -18.42
CA ASP A 53 24.85 6.07 -19.87
C ASP A 53 23.52 6.38 -20.56
N ALA A 54 23.37 7.67 -20.87
CA ALA A 54 22.59 8.24 -21.97
C ALA A 54 21.14 7.73 -22.18
N TYR A 55 20.25 8.06 -21.25
CA TYR A 55 18.87 8.42 -21.57
C TYR A 55 18.35 9.32 -20.43
N PRO A 56 17.62 10.41 -20.72
CA PRO A 56 17.06 11.26 -19.67
C PRO A 56 15.85 10.54 -19.07
N PHE A 57 16.08 9.48 -18.28
CA PHE A 57 15.17 9.18 -17.20
C PHE A 57 15.67 9.99 -16.02
N GLU A 58 15.25 11.26 -16.04
CA GLU A 58 15.16 12.08 -14.86
C GLU A 58 14.74 11.20 -13.69
N THR A 59 15.35 11.46 -12.55
CA THR A 59 14.74 11.24 -11.24
C THR A 59 13.28 11.72 -11.29
N GLN A 60 12.37 10.88 -11.79
CA GLN A 60 10.95 11.05 -11.61
C GLN A 60 10.69 10.53 -10.20
N LEU A 61 11.09 11.35 -9.23
CA LEU A 61 10.43 11.51 -7.95
C LEU A 61 8.94 11.71 -8.22
N PHE A 62 8.19 10.69 -8.62
CA PHE A 62 6.74 10.86 -8.82
C PHE A 62 6.37 12.13 -9.62
N THR A 63 7.20 12.51 -10.61
CA THR A 63 7.04 13.73 -11.42
C THR A 63 7.20 13.32 -12.88
N GLY A 64 6.14 12.82 -13.52
CA GLY A 64 6.17 12.52 -14.96
C GLY A 64 4.92 11.92 -15.61
N ARG A 65 4.00 11.37 -14.82
CA ARG A 65 2.59 11.73 -15.00
C ARG A 65 2.25 12.50 -13.76
N GLN A 66 1.99 13.78 -13.93
CA GLN A 66 1.25 14.56 -12.97
C GLN A 66 -0.02 13.75 -12.67
N PHE A 67 0.00 12.91 -11.63
CA PHE A 67 -1.22 12.50 -11.01
C PHE A 67 -1.67 13.79 -10.33
N VAL A 68 -2.32 14.68 -11.11
CA VAL A 68 -3.05 15.88 -10.63
C VAL A 68 -4.28 15.44 -9.86
N GLY A 69 -4.11 14.41 -9.04
CA GLY A 69 -5.03 13.98 -8.03
C GLY A 69 -4.14 13.79 -6.84
N GLY A 70 -4.21 14.68 -5.86
CA GLY A 70 -3.70 14.37 -4.54
C GLY A 70 -4.18 12.96 -4.11
N VAL A 71 -3.42 12.30 -3.25
CA VAL A 71 -3.97 11.14 -2.55
C VAL A 71 -5.06 11.68 -1.64
N HIS A 72 -6.31 11.37 -1.95
CA HIS A 72 -7.46 11.80 -1.17
C HIS A 72 -8.05 10.61 -0.45
N LEU A 73 -8.29 10.76 0.85
CA LEU A 73 -9.05 9.81 1.63
C LEU A 73 -10.51 9.82 1.15
N LYS A 74 -10.97 8.72 0.54
CA LYS A 74 -12.34 8.62 0.01
C LYS A 74 -13.38 8.38 1.11
N SER A 75 -13.07 7.52 2.07
CA SER A 75 -13.98 7.17 3.16
C SER A 75 -13.26 6.44 4.28
N ILE A 76 -13.72 6.64 5.52
CA ILE A 76 -13.33 5.85 6.68
C ILE A 76 -14.51 4.95 7.05
N THR A 77 -14.28 3.66 7.29
CA THR A 77 -15.32 2.72 7.74
C THR A 77 -14.83 1.91 8.93
N ILE A 78 -15.63 1.87 9.99
CA ILE A 78 -15.29 1.26 11.27
C ILE A 78 -16.09 -0.01 11.47
N TYR A 79 -15.41 -1.08 11.89
CA TYR A 79 -16.00 -2.38 12.19
C TYR A 79 -15.84 -2.65 13.69
N PRO A 80 -16.76 -2.17 14.54
CA PRO A 80 -16.66 -2.36 15.98
C PRO A 80 -16.87 -3.83 16.37
N VAL A 81 -17.59 -4.58 15.54
CA VAL A 81 -17.82 -6.01 15.70
C VAL A 81 -17.39 -6.71 14.42
N LYS A 82 -16.52 -7.71 14.57
CA LYS A 82 -16.08 -8.56 13.47
C LYS A 82 -17.29 -9.25 12.83
N SER A 83 -17.32 -9.28 11.50
CA SER A 83 -18.39 -9.89 10.67
C SER A 83 -19.73 -9.14 10.65
N CYS A 84 -19.88 -8.02 11.36
CA CYS A 84 -21.03 -7.12 11.22
C CYS A 84 -20.79 -6.05 10.15
N ALA A 85 -21.85 -5.35 9.75
CA ALA A 85 -21.75 -4.19 8.86
C ALA A 85 -20.88 -3.10 9.52
N GLY A 86 -20.00 -2.49 8.71
CA GLY A 86 -19.21 -1.34 9.14
C GLY A 86 -20.02 -0.06 8.99
N PHE A 87 -19.75 0.93 9.84
CA PHE A 87 -20.34 2.25 9.71
C PHE A 87 -19.31 3.25 9.17
N SER A 88 -19.72 4.09 8.22
CA SER A 88 -18.86 5.10 7.62
C SER A 88 -18.82 6.37 8.48
N VAL A 89 -17.65 6.98 8.59
CA VAL A 89 -17.43 8.23 9.33
C VAL A 89 -16.81 9.30 8.45
N GLN A 90 -17.06 10.57 8.77
CA GLN A 90 -16.52 11.71 8.02
C GLN A 90 -15.09 12.08 8.42
N SER A 91 -14.73 11.87 9.69
CA SER A 91 -13.41 12.16 10.23
C SER A 91 -13.04 11.17 11.33
N TRP A 92 -11.74 11.06 11.63
CA TRP A 92 -11.24 10.21 12.71
C TRP A 92 -10.06 10.89 13.41
N PRO A 93 -10.04 10.97 14.75
CA PRO A 93 -8.93 11.57 15.47
C PRO A 93 -7.67 10.72 15.29
N LEU A 94 -6.60 11.33 14.79
CA LEU A 94 -5.27 10.76 14.85
C LEU A 94 -4.72 11.02 16.26
N SER A 95 -4.34 9.97 16.98
CA SER A 95 -3.68 10.12 18.29
C SER A 95 -2.21 10.51 18.08
N ASN A 96 -1.68 11.38 18.94
CA ASN A 96 -0.28 11.83 18.95
C ASN A 96 0.60 11.07 19.96
N THR A 97 0.19 9.88 20.41
CA THR A 97 1.02 9.01 21.28
C THR A 97 2.31 8.60 20.61
#